data_AF-A0A6G0KKW0-F1
#
_entry.id   AF-A0A6G0KKW0-F1
#
_cell.length_a   1.000
_cell.length_b   1.000
_cell.length_c   1.000
_cell.angle_alpha   90.00
_cell.angle_beta   90.00
_cell.angle_gamma   90.00
#
_symmetry.space_group_name_H-M   'P 1'
#
loop_
_entity.id
_entity.type
_entity.pdbx_description
1 polymer ?
#
loop_
_entity_poly.entity_id
_entity_poly.type
_entity_poly.pdbx_seq_one_letter_code
_entity_poly.pdbx_strand_id
1 'polypeptide(L)'
;MDFIFELPADARGHTGILVFLCRLSKMVRLAAARKSVTALQAAQGFVDNVFRHHGLPEVFVSDRDPRFVFHFWQHLFRLLGTRLDMSTADHLQTNGQTERVNRVLEDILRSVCAAESTKWSTLLPQVECALNNAVYRLRVSLRSM
;
A
#
# COMPACT_ATOMS: atom_id res chain seq x y z
N MET A 1 -1.98 2.37 -4.06
CA MET A 1 -0.66 2.50 -3.44
C MET A 1 -0.70 3.76 -2.62
N ASP A 2 -0.14 3.71 -1.43
CA ASP A 2 -0.16 4.81 -0.47
C ASP A 2 1.13 4.83 0.34
N PHE A 3 1.49 5.98 0.90
CA PHE A 3 2.61 6.12 1.82
C PHE A 3 2.14 6.51 3.21
N ILE A 4 2.62 5.76 4.19
CA ILE A 4 2.55 6.15 5.60
C ILE A 4 3.91 6.68 5.97
N PHE A 5 4.03 7.99 6.22
CA PHE A 5 5.25 8.59 6.74
C PHE A 5 5.10 9.02 8.20
N GLU A 6 6.19 9.59 8.72
CA GLU A 6 6.27 10.17 10.07
C GLU A 6 6.13 9.10 11.15
N LEU A 7 6.62 7.90 10.84
CA LEU A 7 6.77 6.82 11.80
C LEU A 7 8.10 6.98 12.55
N PRO A 8 8.19 6.46 13.80
CA PRO A 8 9.47 6.36 14.51
C PRO A 8 10.52 5.68 13.65
N ALA A 9 11.74 6.21 13.67
CA ALA A 9 12.85 5.61 12.94
C ALA A 9 13.16 4.23 13.52
N ASP A 10 13.09 3.18 12.69
CA ASP A 10 13.54 1.85 13.10
C ASP A 10 15.07 1.78 13.20
N ALA A 11 15.60 0.65 13.64
CA ALA A 11 17.04 0.40 13.71
C ALA A 11 17.77 0.46 12.36
N ARG A 12 17.05 0.44 11.23
CA ARG A 12 17.59 0.51 9.86
C ARG A 12 17.38 1.88 9.21
N GLY A 13 16.83 2.85 9.96
CA GLY A 13 16.55 4.23 9.53
C GLY A 13 15.33 4.39 8.60
N HIS A 14 14.45 3.40 8.51
CA HIS A 14 13.14 3.52 7.87
C HIS A 14 12.23 4.39 8.74
N THR A 15 11.45 5.24 8.08
CA THR A 15 10.55 6.22 8.73
C THR A 15 9.17 6.25 8.05
N GLY A 16 8.89 5.23 7.25
CA GLY A 16 7.64 5.11 6.52
C GLY A 16 7.40 3.71 5.97
N ILE A 17 6.17 3.48 5.51
CA ILE A 17 5.72 2.23 4.91
C ILE A 17 5.07 2.57 3.57
N LEU A 18 5.49 1.86 2.54
CA LEU A 18 4.79 1.80 1.26
C LEU A 18 3.74 0.70 1.33
N VAL A 19 2.48 1.07 1.11
CA VAL A 19 1.32 0.20 1.23
C VAL A 19 0.72 -0.06 -0.14
N PHE A 20 0.55 -1.33 -0.47
CA PHE A 20 -0.22 -1.75 -1.65
C PHE A 20 -1.45 -2.54 -1.20
N LEU A 21 -2.63 -1.98 -1.46
CA LEU A 21 -3.91 -2.63 -1.22
C LEU A 21 -4.56 -3.02 -2.54
N CYS A 22 -4.87 -4.30 -2.72
CA CYS A 22 -5.71 -4.74 -3.82
C CYS A 22 -7.18 -4.44 -3.50
N ARG A 23 -7.84 -3.59 -4.30
CA ARG A 23 -9.24 -3.22 -4.04
C ARG A 23 -10.22 -4.39 -4.12
N LEU A 24 -9.95 -5.38 -4.98
CA LEU A 24 -10.80 -6.55 -5.17
C LEU A 24 -10.55 -7.62 -4.10
N SER A 25 -9.29 -8.05 -3.91
CA SER A 25 -8.97 -9.13 -2.97
C SER A 25 -8.83 -8.64 -1.53
N LYS A 26 -8.70 -7.33 -1.32
CA LYS A 26 -8.31 -6.70 -0.05
C LYS A 26 -6.97 -7.22 0.49
N MET A 27 -6.17 -7.91 -0.34
CA MET A 27 -4.82 -8.29 0.03
C MET A 27 -3.94 -7.05 0.14
N VAL A 28 -3.08 -7.07 1.14
CA VAL A 28 -2.13 -6.04 1.50
C VAL A 28 -0.73 -6.55 1.19
N ARG A 29 0.11 -5.66 0.64
CA ARG A 29 1.58 -5.80 0.63
C ARG A 29 2.21 -4.59 1.30
N LEU A 30 3.20 -4.83 2.15
CA LEU A 30 3.88 -3.80 2.95
C LEU A 30 5.38 -3.80 2.65
N ALA A 31 5.93 -2.62 2.40
CA ALA A 31 7.38 -2.44 2.27
C ALA A 31 7.85 -1.27 3.13
N ALA A 32 8.92 -1.47 3.91
CA ALA A 32 9.53 -0.40 4.67
C ALA A 32 10.21 0.60 3.72
N ALA A 33 10.10 1.89 4.05
CA ALA A 33 10.65 2.98 3.26
C ALA A 33 11.26 4.06 4.17
N ARG A 34 12.17 4.84 3.60
CA ARG A 34 12.67 6.08 4.22
C ARG A 34 11.81 7.25 3.72
N LYS A 35 11.73 8.34 4.49
CA LYS A 35 11.04 9.57 4.05
C LYS A 35 11.64 10.12 2.75
N SER A 36 12.94 9.92 2.54
CA SER A 36 13.67 10.30 1.32
C SER A 36 13.50 9.33 0.14
N VAL A 37 12.57 8.36 0.21
CA VAL A 37 12.37 7.38 -0.86
C VAL A 37 12.03 8.09 -2.18
N THR A 38 12.81 7.77 -3.22
CA THR A 38 12.65 8.36 -4.56
C THR A 38 11.56 7.65 -5.36
N ALA A 39 11.10 8.28 -6.45
CA ALA A 39 10.17 7.64 -7.39
C ALA A 39 10.72 6.29 -7.91
N LEU A 40 12.02 6.24 -8.22
CA LEU A 40 12.68 5.01 -8.69
C LEU A 40 12.65 3.91 -7.63
N GLN A 41 12.98 4.23 -6.37
CA GLN A 41 12.95 3.27 -5.27
C GLN A 41 11.54 2.77 -4.98
N ALA A 42 10.53 3.64 -5.10
CA ALA A 42 9.16 3.23 -4.91
C ALA A 42 8.63 2.38 -6.08
N ALA A 43 9.05 2.66 -7.32
CA ALA A 43 8.78 1.81 -8.47
C ALA A 43 9.44 0.42 -8.31
N GLN A 44 10.68 0.36 -7.83
CA GLN A 44 11.34 -0.90 -7.47
C GLN A 44 10.54 -1.64 -6.40
N GLY A 45 10.06 -0.94 -5.37
CA GLY A 45 9.18 -1.49 -4.35
C GLY A 45 7.90 -2.08 -4.93
N PHE A 46 7.27 -1.44 -5.91
CA PHE A 46 6.11 -2.00 -6.62
C PHE A 46 6.47 -3.27 -7.40
N VAL A 47 7.61 -3.27 -8.10
CA VAL A 47 8.06 -4.43 -8.85
C VAL A 47 8.30 -5.63 -7.92
N ASP A 48 9.04 -5.39 -6.83
CA ASP A 48 9.46 -6.40 -5.88
C ASP A 48 8.34 -6.92 -4.99
N ASN A 49 7.27 -6.15 -4.77
CA ASN A 49 6.23 -6.55 -3.81
C ASN A 49 4.89 -6.90 -4.47
N VAL A 50 4.62 -6.37 -5.66
CA VAL A 50 3.33 -6.55 -6.35
C VAL A 50 3.52 -7.21 -7.72
N PHE A 51 4.29 -6.58 -8.61
CA PHE A 51 4.39 -7.03 -10.01
C PHE A 51 4.93 -8.46 -10.11
N ARG A 52 5.98 -8.81 -9.34
CA ARG A 52 6.57 -10.16 -9.38
C ARG A 52 5.58 -11.30 -9.10
N HIS A 53 4.47 -11.01 -8.40
CA HIS A 53 3.48 -12.00 -7.97
C HIS A 53 2.21 -11.95 -8.80
N HIS A 54 1.86 -10.79 -9.36
CA HIS A 54 0.53 -10.53 -9.91
C HIS A 54 0.54 -9.86 -11.30
N GLY A 55 1.71 -9.45 -11.80
CA GLY A 55 1.83 -8.63 -13.00
C GLY A 55 1.29 -7.21 -12.80
N LEU A 56 0.96 -6.56 -13.92
CA LEU A 56 0.33 -5.24 -13.89
C LEU A 56 -1.18 -5.37 -13.65
N PRO A 57 -1.76 -4.53 -12.79
CA PRO A 57 -3.21 -4.46 -12.65
C PRO A 57 -3.84 -3.78 -13.87
N GLU A 58 -5.14 -4.00 -14.07
CA GLU A 58 -5.92 -3.24 -15.06
C GLU A 58 -6.01 -1.75 -14.68
N VAL A 59 -6.16 -1.46 -13.38
CA VAL A 59 -6.21 -0.11 -12.85
C VAL A 59 -5.26 0.00 -11.66
N PHE A 60 -4.27 0.88 -11.76
CA PHE A 60 -3.39 1.26 -10.66
C PHE A 60 -3.85 2.59 -10.09
N VAL A 61 -4.13 2.63 -8.79
CA VAL A 61 -4.50 3.88 -8.09
C VAL A 61 -3.40 4.26 -7.13
N SER A 62 -2.86 5.47 -7.28
CA SER A 62 -1.97 6.08 -6.29
C SER A 62 -2.58 7.36 -5.74
N ASP A 63 -2.03 7.81 -4.61
CA ASP A 63 -2.19 9.18 -4.17
C ASP A 63 -1.56 10.17 -5.17
N ARG A 64 -1.80 11.46 -4.95
CA ARG A 64 -1.20 12.56 -5.76
C ARG A 64 0.22 12.88 -5.31
N ASP A 65 0.97 11.88 -4.85
CA ASP A 65 2.34 12.09 -4.46
C ASP A 65 3.15 12.57 -5.68
N PRO A 66 3.90 13.69 -5.59
CA PRO A 66 4.62 14.26 -6.72
C PRO A 66 5.57 13.28 -7.43
N ARG A 67 6.03 12.23 -6.73
CA ARG A 67 6.86 11.16 -7.29
C ARG A 67 6.13 10.33 -8.37
N PHE A 68 4.80 10.32 -8.33
CA PHE A 68 3.92 9.56 -9.22
C PHE A 68 3.10 10.42 -10.17
N VAL A 69 3.04 11.74 -9.95
CA VAL A 69 2.22 12.69 -10.74
C VAL A 69 2.82 13.03 -12.12
N PHE A 70 3.97 12.47 -12.50
CA PHE A 70 4.59 12.77 -13.80
C PHE A 70 3.84 12.18 -15.00
N HIS A 71 3.68 12.97 -16.07
CA HIS A 71 3.10 12.54 -17.35
C HIS A 71 3.77 11.29 -17.94
N PHE A 72 5.07 11.11 -17.68
CA PHE A 72 5.79 9.90 -18.07
C PHE A 72 5.10 8.63 -17.56
N TRP A 73 4.70 8.59 -16.29
CA TRP A 73 4.03 7.42 -15.70
C TRP A 73 2.66 7.18 -16.33
N GLN A 74 1.86 8.22 -16.54
CA GLN A 74 0.55 8.10 -17.20
C GLN A 74 0.69 7.48 -18.60
N HIS A 75 1.66 7.96 -19.39
CA HIS A 75 1.92 7.41 -20.72
C HIS A 75 2.47 5.99 -20.67
N LEU A 76 3.39 5.69 -19.75
CA LEU A 76 3.96 4.36 -19.59
C LEU A 76 2.89 3.32 -19.24
N PHE A 77 2.09 3.56 -18.21
CA PHE A 77 1.03 2.62 -17.81
C PHE A 77 0.03 2.43 -18.94
N ARG A 78 -0.33 3.50 -19.68
CA ARG A 78 -1.22 3.39 -20.85
C ARG A 78 -0.63 2.49 -21.95
N LEU A 79 0.65 2.61 -22.26
CA LEU A 79 1.34 1.73 -23.22
C LEU A 79 1.36 0.27 -22.75
N LEU A 80 1.43 0.05 -21.44
CA LEU A 80 1.41 -1.26 -20.82
C LEU A 80 -0.02 -1.81 -20.59
N GLY A 81 -1.05 -1.14 -21.09
CA GLY A 81 -2.45 -1.57 -20.95
C GLY A 81 -3.05 -1.38 -19.55
N THR A 82 -2.40 -0.59 -18.70
CA THR A 82 -2.87 -0.25 -17.35
C THR A 82 -3.40 1.18 -17.30
N ARG A 83 -4.56 1.39 -16.68
CA ARG A 83 -5.03 2.73 -16.36
C ARG A 83 -4.44 3.21 -15.04
N LEU A 84 -3.75 4.35 -15.06
CA LEU A 84 -3.26 5.02 -13.87
C LEU A 84 -4.28 6.08 -13.42
N ASP A 85 -4.96 5.83 -12.31
CA ASP A 85 -5.88 6.79 -11.69
C ASP A 85 -5.20 7.43 -10.45
N MET A 86 -5.42 8.72 -10.24
CA MET A 86 -4.99 9.42 -9.03
C MET A 86 -6.16 9.59 -8.08
N SER A 87 -5.98 9.32 -6.79
CA SER A 87 -7.03 9.60 -5.82
C SER A 87 -7.30 11.11 -5.74
N THR A 88 -8.57 11.49 -5.67
CA THR A 88 -9.02 12.86 -5.41
C THR A 88 -9.81 12.89 -4.10
N ALA A 89 -9.88 14.04 -3.44
CA ALA A 89 -10.70 14.21 -2.23
C ALA A 89 -12.16 13.78 -2.47
N ASP A 90 -12.69 14.03 -3.67
CA ASP A 90 -14.06 13.66 -4.06
C ASP A 90 -14.21 12.17 -4.44
N HIS A 91 -13.16 11.53 -4.99
CA HIS A 91 -13.15 10.09 -5.26
C HIS A 91 -13.01 9.23 -3.99
N LEU A 92 -12.50 9.80 -2.90
CA LEU A 92 -12.47 9.14 -1.58
C LEU A 92 -13.90 8.86 -1.08
N GLN A 93 -14.81 9.82 -1.24
CA GLN A 93 -16.23 9.67 -0.86
C GLN A 93 -16.95 8.56 -1.63
N THR A 94 -16.73 8.40 -2.94
CA THR A 94 -17.35 7.32 -3.74
C THR A 94 -16.74 5.95 -3.45
N ASN A 95 -15.52 5.92 -2.90
CA ASN A 95 -14.74 4.72 -2.65
C ASN A 95 -14.67 4.38 -1.15
N GLY A 96 -15.64 4.86 -0.36
CA GLY A 96 -15.61 4.90 1.11
C GLY A 96 -15.34 3.58 1.84
N GLN A 97 -15.60 2.43 1.22
CA GLN A 97 -15.18 1.12 1.75
C GLN A 97 -13.67 0.93 1.70
N THR A 98 -13.03 1.29 0.58
CA THR A 98 -11.57 1.23 0.44
C THR A 98 -10.90 2.24 1.37
N GLU A 99 -11.48 3.43 1.53
CA GLU A 99 -10.95 4.46 2.43
C GLU A 99 -11.06 4.08 3.91
N ARG A 100 -12.16 3.45 4.34
CA ARG A 100 -12.28 2.89 5.69
C ARG A 100 -11.24 1.80 5.94
N VAL A 101 -11.01 0.92 4.96
CA VAL A 101 -9.97 -0.13 5.07
C VAL A 101 -8.57 0.48 5.14
N ASN A 102 -8.25 1.48 4.33
CA ASN A 102 -6.96 2.18 4.40
C ASN A 102 -6.76 2.81 5.78
N ARG A 103 -7.75 3.52 6.33
CA ARG A 103 -7.65 4.12 7.67
C ARG A 103 -7.41 3.10 8.78
N VAL A 104 -8.21 2.03 8.81
CA VAL A 104 -8.03 0.95 9.80
C VAL A 104 -6.64 0.31 9.68
N LEU A 105 -6.16 0.13 8.45
CA LEU A 105 -4.83 -0.41 8.19
C LEU A 105 -3.73 0.55 8.66
N GLU A 106 -3.87 1.85 8.40
CA GLU A 106 -2.95 2.86 8.90
C GLU A 106 -2.90 2.87 10.44
N ASP A 107 -4.05 2.81 11.11
CA ASP A 107 -4.13 2.81 12.57
C ASP A 107 -3.41 1.58 13.16
N ILE A 108 -3.63 0.40 12.58
CA ILE A 108 -2.93 -0.84 12.99
C ILE A 108 -1.42 -0.68 12.79
N LEU A 109 -0.98 -0.19 11.64
CA LEU A 109 0.44 -0.02 11.35
C LEU A 109 1.10 1.00 12.26
N ARG A 110 0.44 2.14 12.53
CA ARG A 110 0.93 3.14 13.48
C ARG A 110 1.01 2.58 14.90
N SER A 111 0.04 1.77 15.32
CA SER A 111 0.07 1.09 16.62
C SER A 111 1.24 0.11 16.74
N VAL A 112 1.49 -0.72 15.72
CA VAL A 112 2.65 -1.62 15.68
C VAL A 112 3.96 -0.83 15.71
N CYS A 113 4.06 0.26 14.94
CA CYS A 113 5.25 1.10 14.93
C CYS A 113 5.49 1.81 16.26
N ALA A 114 4.44 2.15 17.00
CA ALA A 114 4.57 2.73 18.34
C ALA A 114 5.02 1.68 19.36
N ALA A 115 4.47 0.47 19.32
CA ALA A 115 4.81 -0.62 20.23
C ALA A 115 6.24 -1.14 20.02
N GLU A 116 6.68 -1.24 18.76
CA GLU A 116 7.96 -1.84 18.37
C GLU A 116 8.83 -0.83 17.59
N SER A 117 9.00 0.37 18.17
CA SER A 117 9.58 1.56 17.51
C SER A 117 10.92 1.33 16.80
N THR A 118 11.75 0.41 17.28
CA THR A 118 13.06 0.09 16.67
C THR A 118 13.04 -1.10 15.72
N LYS A 119 11.98 -1.93 15.74
CA LYS A 119 11.93 -3.24 15.06
C LYS A 119 10.77 -3.39 14.09
N TRP A 120 9.80 -2.47 14.08
CA TRP A 120 8.55 -2.59 13.34
C TRP A 120 8.74 -3.00 11.88
N SER A 121 9.79 -2.52 11.21
CA SER A 121 10.08 -2.85 9.81
C SER A 121 10.40 -4.33 9.59
N THR A 122 10.97 -5.01 10.59
CA THR A 122 11.27 -6.45 10.56
C THR A 122 10.03 -7.29 10.83
N LEU A 123 9.00 -6.68 11.41
CA LEU A 123 7.71 -7.29 11.73
C LEU A 123 6.70 -7.17 10.57
N LEU A 124 6.99 -6.37 9.54
CA LEU A 124 6.08 -6.18 8.42
C LEU A 124 5.63 -7.48 7.75
N PRO A 125 6.46 -8.53 7.55
CA PRO A 125 5.98 -9.80 7.00
C PRO A 125 4.91 -10.47 7.88
N GLN A 126 5.07 -10.43 9.20
CA GLN A 126 4.11 -10.99 10.15
C GLN A 126 2.82 -10.17 10.17
N VAL A 127 2.93 -8.84 10.16
CA VAL A 127 1.78 -7.93 10.09
C VAL A 127 1.01 -8.11 8.78
N GLU A 128 1.70 -8.18 7.65
CA GLU A 128 1.11 -8.45 6.34
C GLU A 128 0.36 -9.79 6.33
N CYS A 129 0.98 -10.84 6.85
CA CYS A 129 0.36 -12.16 6.98
C CYS A 129 -0.90 -12.11 7.85
N ALA A 130 -0.86 -11.43 8.99
CA ALA A 130 -2.00 -11.29 9.89
C ALA A 130 -3.16 -10.52 9.24
N LEU A 131 -2.88 -9.39 8.57
CA LEU A 131 -3.87 -8.58 7.87
C LEU A 131 -4.55 -9.38 6.74
N ASN A 132 -3.76 -10.07 5.92
CA ASN A 132 -4.28 -10.89 4.84
C ASN A 132 -5.15 -12.04 5.37
N ASN A 133 -4.73 -12.72 6.44
CA ASN A 133 -5.51 -13.81 7.04
C ASN A 133 -6.81 -13.34 7.71
N ALA A 134 -6.83 -12.14 8.31
CA ALA A 134 -8.05 -11.55 8.86
C ALA A 134 -9.09 -11.28 7.76
N VAL A 135 -8.63 -10.76 6.61
CA VAL A 135 -9.47 -10.58 5.41
C VAL A 135 -10.01 -11.90 4.88
N TYR A 136 -9.18 -12.95 4.83
CA TYR A 136 -9.61 -14.27 4.39
C TYR A 136 -10.70 -14.87 5.31
N ARG A 137 -10.61 -14.71 6.63
CA ARG A 137 -11.65 -15.19 7.57
C ARG A 137 -13.01 -14.52 7.33
N LEU A 138 -13.03 -13.23 7.05
CA LEU A 138 -14.28 -12.51 6.72
C LEU A 138 -14.92 -12.99 5.41
N ARG A 139 -14.12 -13.49 4.45
CA ARG A 139 -14.61 -14.01 3.17
C ARG A 139 -15.23 -15.39 3.25
N VAL A 140 -14.70 -16.26 4.12
CA VAL A 140 -15.26 -17.60 4.32
C VAL A 140 -16.61 -17.51 5.02
N SER A 141 -16.75 -16.64 6.02
CA SER A 141 -18.00 -16.46 6.78
C SER A 141 -19.17 -15.92 5.94
N LEU A 142 -18.91 -15.13 4.90
CA LEU A 142 -19.94 -14.57 4.01
C LEU A 142 -20.34 -15.51 2.86
N ARG A 143 -19.61 -16.60 2.61
CA ARG A 143 -19.98 -17.64 1.64
C ARG A 143 -20.73 -18.82 2.27
N SER A 144 -20.78 -18.87 3.60
CA SER A 144 -21.48 -19.89 4.39
C SER A 144 -22.82 -19.42 4.97
N MET A 145 -23.31 -18.25 4.52
CA MET A 145 -24.66 -17.71 4.77
C MET A 145 -25.35 -17.53 3.43
#